data_AF-A0A1S1J1T5-F1
#
_entry.id   AF-A0A1S1J1T5-F1
#
_cell.length_a   1.000
_cell.length_b   1.000
_cell.length_c   1.000
_cell.angle_alpha   90.00
_cell.angle_beta   90.00
_cell.angle_gamma   90.00
#
_symmetry.space_group_name_H-M   'P 1'
#
loop_
_entity.id
_entity.type
_entity.pdbx_description
1 polymer ?
#
loop_
_entity_poly.entity_id
_entity_poly.type
_entity_poly.pdbx_seq_one_letter_code
_entity_poly.pdbx_strand_id
1 'polypeptide(L)'
;MKQKIFLLFLLFSTLNNYAQLSDSEYQDRCDKEFQSLCNLLPKGQEESWIIKARNIDIEYIKIGKEKQKEEEVYKKLNAEAIYAVQYLNSINNFLLPAKTKLVNSLADKIVKIKIGSSIESKIDSLDRVFNDYANTNKAKNFEKAYDKFLSEKSKYLKIKSERDTLFYTVYEVKSNVYSDPDSKDIYAVFNWKVRIEKLNKLKTDFDNISEEVKSKQFLVVKDPNPIVPLLFQFCTLLVVISGVFVNFAFEKKRHKIVLILVLSSLITAIILLFVSDNTFLNTAVNILVPGIGYIIFYYKKKRS
;
A
#
# COMPACT_ATOMS: atom_id res chain seq x y z
N MET A 1 -13.14 24.82 -28.30
CA MET A 1 -11.76 25.29 -28.56
C MET A 1 -10.93 25.48 -27.28
N LYS A 2 -11.46 26.11 -26.23
CA LYS A 2 -10.74 26.35 -24.95
C LYS A 2 -10.35 25.08 -24.16
N GLN A 3 -11.11 23.99 -24.26
CA GLN A 3 -10.79 22.71 -23.57
C GLN A 3 -9.59 21.95 -24.18
N LYS A 4 -9.35 22.06 -25.50
CA LYS A 4 -8.19 21.41 -26.15
C LYS A 4 -6.87 22.11 -25.82
N ILE A 5 -6.90 23.44 -25.70
CA ILE A 5 -5.74 24.25 -25.29
C ILE A 5 -5.36 23.95 -23.83
N PHE A 6 -6.34 23.77 -22.95
CA PHE A 6 -6.10 23.44 -21.54
C PHE A 6 -5.48 22.04 -21.35
N LEU A 7 -5.88 21.06 -22.17
CA LEU A 7 -5.27 19.72 -22.19
C LEU A 7 -3.83 19.74 -22.74
N LEU A 8 -3.57 20.56 -23.77
CA LEU A 8 -2.23 20.80 -24.29
C LEU A 8 -1.34 21.47 -23.24
N PHE A 9 -1.86 22.48 -22.53
CA PHE A 9 -1.13 23.20 -21.49
C PHE A 9 -0.83 22.31 -20.28
N LEU A 10 -1.75 21.40 -19.91
CA LEU A 10 -1.50 20.41 -18.86
C LEU A 10 -0.42 19.41 -19.28
N LEU A 11 -0.45 18.90 -20.52
CA LEU A 11 0.61 18.04 -21.08
C LEU A 11 1.97 18.75 -21.11
N PHE A 12 2.02 20.01 -21.54
CA PHE A 12 3.24 20.83 -21.54
C PHE A 12 3.75 21.14 -20.13
N SER A 13 2.87 21.42 -19.17
CA SER A 13 3.26 21.71 -17.80
C SER A 13 3.86 20.50 -17.06
N THR A 14 3.47 19.27 -17.43
CA THR A 14 4.11 18.04 -16.92
C THR A 14 5.41 17.68 -17.64
N LEU A 15 5.66 18.25 -18.83
CA LEU A 15 6.88 18.02 -19.62
C LEU A 15 8.01 19.02 -19.30
N ASN A 16 7.69 20.13 -18.62
CA ASN A 16 8.60 21.27 -18.39
C ASN A 16 9.73 21.06 -17.37
N ASN A 17 10.02 19.81 -16.95
CA ASN A 17 11.22 19.49 -16.16
C ASN A 17 12.04 18.33 -16.76
N TYR A 18 11.74 17.91 -17.99
CA TYR A 18 12.40 16.79 -18.64
C TYR A 18 13.09 17.23 -19.92
N ALA A 19 14.31 16.74 -20.16
CA ALA A 19 15.07 17.07 -21.36
C ALA A 19 14.36 16.49 -22.59
N GLN A 20 13.83 17.35 -23.46
CA GLN A 20 13.56 16.99 -24.85
C GLN A 20 14.90 16.70 -25.51
N LEU A 21 15.00 15.55 -26.18
CA LEU A 21 16.22 15.11 -26.84
C LEU A 21 16.02 15.11 -28.35
N SER A 22 17.11 15.26 -29.11
CA SER A 22 17.09 14.90 -30.53
C SER A 22 16.87 13.39 -30.71
N ASP A 23 16.41 12.96 -31.90
CA ASP A 23 16.11 11.55 -32.16
C ASP A 23 17.31 10.62 -31.91
N SER A 24 18.52 11.04 -32.28
CA SER A 24 19.74 10.26 -32.06
C SER A 24 20.12 10.17 -30.59
N GLU A 25 20.07 11.30 -29.86
CA GLU A 25 20.31 11.33 -28.41
C GLU A 25 19.27 10.51 -27.64
N TYR A 26 18.01 10.56 -28.08
CA TYR A 26 16.92 9.78 -27.50
C TYR A 26 17.16 8.28 -27.67
N GLN A 27 17.59 7.84 -28.85
CA GLN A 27 17.90 6.43 -29.12
C GLN A 27 19.09 5.94 -28.28
N ASP A 28 20.19 6.69 -28.21
CA ASP A 28 21.35 6.36 -27.36
C ASP A 28 20.96 6.29 -25.88
N ARG A 29 20.13 7.23 -25.43
CA ARG A 29 19.66 7.24 -24.04
C ARG A 29 18.72 6.07 -23.73
N CYS A 30 17.89 5.66 -24.68
CA CYS A 30 17.09 4.44 -24.55
C CYS A 30 17.98 3.20 -24.41
N ASP A 31 19.06 3.10 -25.19
CA ASP A 31 19.97 1.95 -25.13
C ASP A 31 20.71 1.89 -23.78
N LYS A 32 21.19 3.03 -23.29
CA LYS A 32 21.82 3.15 -21.97
C LYS A 32 20.86 2.80 -20.83
N GLU A 33 19.62 3.30 -20.90
CA GLU A 33 18.60 2.99 -19.90
C GLU A 33 18.20 1.50 -19.94
N PHE A 34 18.08 0.92 -21.13
CA PHE A 34 17.83 -0.51 -21.31
C PHE A 34 18.94 -1.35 -20.67
N GLN A 35 20.21 -1.05 -20.94
CA GLN A 35 21.35 -1.74 -20.33
C GLN A 35 21.33 -1.62 -18.80
N SER A 36 21.06 -0.41 -18.28
CA SER A 36 20.94 -0.19 -16.83
C SER A 36 19.82 -1.03 -16.21
N LEU A 37 18.66 -1.11 -16.87
CA LEU A 37 17.53 -1.91 -16.43
C LEU A 37 17.79 -3.42 -16.48
N CYS A 38 18.52 -3.90 -17.50
CA CYS A 38 18.93 -5.30 -17.60
C CYS A 38 19.77 -5.74 -16.39
N ASN A 39 20.70 -4.89 -15.93
CA ASN A 39 21.53 -5.17 -14.75
C ASN A 39 20.73 -5.27 -13.44
N LEU A 40 19.46 -4.84 -13.44
CA LEU A 40 18.57 -4.93 -12.28
C LEU A 40 17.68 -6.18 -12.31
N LEU A 41 17.73 -6.98 -13.37
CA LEU A 41 16.96 -8.21 -13.48
C LEU A 41 17.57 -9.31 -12.60
N PRO A 42 16.75 -10.27 -12.14
CA PRO A 42 17.26 -11.51 -11.57
C PRO A 42 18.10 -12.27 -12.60
N LYS A 43 19.17 -12.93 -12.13
CA LYS A 43 20.06 -13.75 -12.97
C LYS A 43 19.26 -14.71 -13.86
N GLY A 44 19.63 -14.76 -15.14
CA GLY A 44 19.00 -15.62 -16.14
C GLY A 44 17.75 -15.05 -16.82
N GLN A 45 17.19 -13.92 -16.36
CA GLN A 45 16.07 -13.27 -17.07
C GLN A 45 16.51 -12.29 -18.15
N GLU A 46 17.77 -11.84 -18.09
CA GLU A 46 18.37 -10.85 -19.01
C GLU A 46 18.38 -11.33 -20.46
N GLU A 47 18.71 -12.61 -20.68
CA GLU A 47 18.88 -13.19 -22.02
C GLU A 47 17.65 -12.98 -22.90
N SER A 48 16.44 -13.19 -22.35
CA SER A 48 15.19 -12.99 -23.07
C SER A 48 14.96 -11.54 -23.53
N TRP A 49 15.48 -10.57 -22.78
CA TRP A 49 15.36 -9.15 -23.14
C TRP A 49 16.44 -8.72 -24.12
N ILE A 50 17.66 -9.25 -23.97
CA ILE A 50 18.75 -9.04 -24.93
C ILE A 50 18.36 -9.59 -26.32
N ILE A 51 17.71 -10.75 -26.38
CA ILE A 51 17.18 -11.30 -27.64
C ILE A 51 16.15 -10.34 -28.26
N LYS A 52 15.23 -9.77 -27.46
CA LYS A 52 14.26 -8.79 -27.96
C LYS A 52 14.93 -7.53 -28.52
N ALA A 53 15.97 -7.02 -27.84
CA ALA A 53 16.75 -5.89 -28.34
C ALA A 53 17.43 -6.23 -29.68
N ARG A 54 18.09 -7.39 -29.76
CA ARG A 54 18.73 -7.87 -31.00
C ARG A 54 17.74 -8.02 -32.16
N ASN A 55 16.51 -8.46 -31.89
CA ASN A 55 15.49 -8.57 -32.93
C ASN A 55 15.11 -7.20 -33.53
N ILE A 56 15.14 -6.12 -32.73
CA ILE A 56 14.96 -4.75 -33.22
C ILE A 56 16.13 -4.38 -34.13
N ASP A 57 17.37 -4.71 -33.75
CA ASP A 57 18.55 -4.42 -34.56
C ASP A 57 18.54 -5.18 -35.89
N ILE A 58 18.09 -6.45 -35.89
CA ILE A 58 17.95 -7.27 -37.10
C ILE A 58 16.90 -6.68 -38.05
N GLU A 59 15.73 -6.30 -37.52
CA GLU A 59 14.68 -5.62 -38.30
C GLU A 59 15.17 -4.29 -38.87
N TYR A 60 15.90 -3.49 -38.09
CA TYR A 60 16.54 -2.26 -38.55
C TYR A 60 17.49 -2.51 -39.72
N ILE A 61 18.37 -3.51 -39.63
CA ILE A 61 19.28 -3.90 -40.72
C ILE A 61 18.49 -4.33 -41.97
N LYS A 62 17.37 -5.03 -41.77
CA LYS A 62 16.51 -5.49 -42.88
C LYS A 62 15.87 -4.30 -43.61
N ILE A 63 15.32 -3.33 -42.88
CA ILE A 63 14.78 -2.08 -43.45
C ILE A 63 15.88 -1.36 -44.25
N GLY A 64 17.09 -1.27 -43.70
CA GLY A 64 18.25 -0.68 -44.39
C GLY A 64 18.53 -1.35 -45.74
N LYS A 65 18.55 -2.69 -45.77
CA LYS A 65 18.79 -3.47 -47.00
C LYS A 65 17.66 -3.35 -48.02
N GLU A 66 16.40 -3.26 -47.57
CA GLU A 66 15.25 -3.06 -48.45
C GLU A 66 15.32 -1.68 -49.11
N LYS A 67 15.68 -0.64 -48.34
CA LYS A 67 15.82 0.72 -48.85
C LYS A 67 17.03 0.93 -49.77
N GLN A 68 18.13 0.21 -49.56
CA GLN A 68 19.27 0.22 -50.50
C GLN A 68 18.88 -0.18 -51.93
N LYS A 69 17.87 -1.05 -52.11
CA LYS A 69 17.36 -1.40 -53.45
C LYS A 69 16.60 -0.25 -54.10
N GLU A 70 15.97 0.61 -53.31
CA GLU A 70 15.28 1.82 -53.79
C GLU A 70 16.28 2.92 -54.18
N GLU A 71 17.46 2.95 -53.54
CA GLU A 71 18.52 3.94 -53.79
C GLU A 71 18.92 4.02 -55.28
N GLU A 72 19.02 2.88 -55.96
CA GLU A 72 19.37 2.84 -57.39
C GLU A 72 18.31 3.51 -58.28
N VAL A 73 17.03 3.44 -57.89
CA VAL A 73 15.93 4.11 -58.61
C VAL A 73 16.02 5.62 -58.40
N TYR A 74 16.24 6.08 -57.16
CA TYR A 74 16.35 7.50 -56.85
C TYR A 74 17.61 8.15 -57.42
N LYS A 75 18.73 7.42 -57.51
CA LYS A 75 19.94 7.87 -58.22
C LYS A 75 19.68 8.10 -59.71
N LYS A 76 18.94 7.19 -60.37
CA LYS A 76 18.57 7.37 -61.79
C LYS A 76 17.65 8.58 -62.03
N LEU A 77 16.93 9.02 -61.00
CA LEU A 77 16.01 10.15 -61.04
C LEU A 77 16.64 11.47 -60.55
N ASN A 78 17.93 11.49 -60.18
CA ASN A 78 18.60 12.64 -59.52
C ASN A 78 17.81 13.17 -58.30
N ALA A 79 17.28 12.24 -57.50
CA ALA A 79 16.38 12.51 -56.38
C ALA A 79 16.94 12.01 -55.04
N GLU A 80 18.25 12.07 -54.85
CA GLU A 80 18.97 11.55 -53.68
C GLU A 80 18.55 12.23 -52.37
N ALA A 81 18.24 13.52 -52.40
CA ALA A 81 17.75 14.25 -51.24
C ALA A 81 16.38 13.72 -50.76
N ILE A 82 15.50 13.35 -51.71
CA ILE A 82 14.18 12.78 -51.40
C ILE A 82 14.35 11.38 -50.80
N TYR A 83 15.25 10.57 -51.37
CA TYR A 83 15.61 9.26 -50.83
C TYR A 83 16.13 9.37 -49.39
N ALA A 84 17.06 10.28 -49.12
CA ALA A 84 17.64 10.47 -47.79
C ALA A 84 16.56 10.80 -46.73
N VAL A 85 15.61 11.69 -47.07
CA VAL A 85 14.49 12.03 -46.18
C VAL A 85 13.56 10.84 -45.94
N GLN A 86 13.17 10.11 -46.99
CA GLN A 86 12.30 8.93 -46.86
C GLN A 86 12.96 7.80 -46.07
N TYR A 87 14.26 7.59 -46.28
CA TYR A 87 15.06 6.61 -45.55
C TYR A 87 15.08 6.91 -44.06
N LEU A 88 15.44 8.15 -43.70
CA LEU A 88 15.44 8.61 -42.30
C LEU A 88 14.06 8.49 -41.66
N ASN A 89 13.00 8.85 -42.39
CA ASN A 89 11.63 8.70 -41.90
C ASN A 89 11.27 7.25 -41.62
N SER A 90 11.60 6.34 -42.54
CA SER A 90 11.32 4.91 -42.40
C SER A 90 12.03 4.31 -41.18
N ILE A 91 13.30 4.70 -40.97
CA ILE A 91 14.10 4.26 -39.83
C ILE A 91 13.55 4.78 -38.51
N ASN A 92 13.30 6.08 -38.41
CA ASN A 92 12.86 6.68 -37.15
C ASN A 92 11.43 6.25 -36.77
N ASN A 93 10.55 6.07 -37.76
CA ASN A 93 9.21 5.50 -37.53
C ASN A 93 9.26 4.07 -36.99
N PHE A 94 10.35 3.34 -37.21
CA PHE A 94 10.54 2.01 -36.63
C PHE A 94 11.26 2.05 -35.28
N LEU A 95 12.44 2.69 -35.23
CA LEU A 95 13.33 2.63 -34.06
C LEU A 95 12.76 3.35 -32.84
N LEU A 96 12.18 4.53 -33.00
CA LEU A 96 11.66 5.32 -31.88
C LEU A 96 10.56 4.58 -31.11
N PRO A 97 9.48 4.06 -31.73
CA PRO A 97 8.47 3.29 -31.00
C PRO A 97 9.03 1.97 -30.46
N ALA A 98 9.87 1.26 -31.22
CA ALA A 98 10.41 -0.04 -30.82
C ALA A 98 11.27 0.06 -29.55
N LYS A 99 12.24 0.99 -29.53
CA LYS A 99 13.12 1.21 -28.38
C LYS A 99 12.35 1.75 -27.17
N THR A 100 11.44 2.71 -27.39
CA THR A 100 10.58 3.25 -26.33
C THR A 100 9.75 2.15 -25.66
N LYS A 101 9.11 1.30 -26.47
CA LYS A 101 8.31 0.17 -25.98
C LYS A 101 9.17 -0.84 -25.22
N LEU A 102 10.36 -1.15 -25.71
CA LEU A 102 11.29 -2.07 -25.06
C LEU A 102 11.66 -1.59 -23.66
N VAL A 103 12.14 -0.35 -23.54
CA VAL A 103 12.56 0.26 -22.26
C VAL A 103 11.39 0.32 -21.28
N ASN A 104 10.24 0.86 -21.70
CA ASN A 104 9.08 1.00 -20.83
C ASN A 104 8.53 -0.36 -20.38
N SER A 105 8.52 -1.37 -21.25
CA SER A 105 8.07 -2.72 -20.90
C SER A 105 9.00 -3.39 -19.88
N LEU A 106 10.30 -3.21 -20.03
CA LEU A 106 11.29 -3.73 -19.09
C LEU A 106 11.20 -3.00 -17.75
N ALA A 107 11.07 -1.67 -17.77
CA ALA A 107 10.89 -0.85 -16.59
C ALA A 107 9.64 -1.27 -15.80
N ASP A 108 8.50 -1.48 -16.47
CA ASP A 108 7.28 -2.00 -15.85
C ASP A 108 7.49 -3.38 -15.21
N LYS A 109 8.27 -4.26 -15.84
CA LYS A 109 8.63 -5.56 -15.25
C LYS A 109 9.46 -5.38 -13.98
N ILE A 110 10.44 -4.48 -13.98
CA ILE A 110 11.26 -4.18 -12.79
C ILE A 110 10.40 -3.64 -11.64
N VAL A 111 9.48 -2.72 -11.93
CA VAL A 111 8.52 -2.19 -10.94
C VAL A 111 7.69 -3.33 -10.34
N LYS A 112 7.18 -4.25 -11.17
CA LYS A 112 6.41 -5.41 -10.72
C LYS A 112 7.23 -6.35 -9.83
N ILE A 113 8.48 -6.66 -10.22
CA ILE A 113 9.38 -7.52 -9.44
C ILE A 113 9.69 -6.89 -8.09
N LYS A 114 10.02 -5.60 -8.05
CA LYS A 114 10.45 -4.94 -6.82
C LYS A 114 9.31 -4.67 -5.84
N ILE A 115 8.11 -4.33 -6.34
CA ILE A 115 7.05 -3.83 -5.47
C ILE A 115 5.67 -4.41 -5.78
N GLY A 116 5.32 -4.59 -7.05
CA GLY A 116 3.95 -4.84 -7.51
C GLY A 116 3.20 -5.95 -6.74
N SER A 117 3.80 -7.13 -6.62
CA SER A 117 3.17 -8.26 -5.90
C SER A 117 2.95 -8.00 -4.40
N SER A 118 3.82 -7.20 -3.77
CA SER A 118 3.77 -6.94 -2.33
C SER A 118 2.70 -5.92 -1.93
N ILE A 119 2.41 -4.93 -2.78
CA ILE A 119 1.36 -3.95 -2.51
C ILE A 119 -0.02 -4.53 -2.84
N GLU A 120 -0.17 -5.21 -3.98
CA GLU A 120 -1.46 -5.79 -4.36
C GLU A 120 -1.94 -6.81 -3.31
N SER A 121 -1.05 -7.67 -2.83
CA SER A 121 -1.37 -8.59 -1.73
C SER A 121 -1.81 -7.89 -0.43
N LYS A 122 -1.26 -6.70 -0.12
CA LYS A 122 -1.66 -5.92 1.05
C LYS A 122 -3.03 -5.28 0.87
N ILE A 123 -3.29 -4.72 -0.31
CA ILE A 123 -4.60 -4.15 -0.63
C ILE A 123 -5.67 -5.24 -0.53
N ASP A 124 -5.43 -6.41 -1.13
CA ASP A 124 -6.37 -7.54 -1.09
C ASP A 124 -6.62 -8.04 0.34
N SER A 125 -5.58 -8.09 1.17
CA SER A 125 -5.74 -8.52 2.58
C SER A 125 -6.53 -7.49 3.40
N LEU A 126 -6.25 -6.19 3.24
CA LEU A 126 -7.01 -5.13 3.91
C LEU A 126 -8.46 -5.08 3.40
N ASP A 127 -8.70 -5.23 2.10
CA ASP A 127 -10.06 -5.30 1.53
C ASP A 127 -10.89 -6.42 2.17
N ARG A 128 -10.32 -7.63 2.32
CA ARG A 128 -11.00 -8.74 2.99
C ARG A 128 -11.34 -8.39 4.44
N VAL A 129 -10.35 -7.88 5.17
CA VAL A 129 -10.50 -7.51 6.58
C VAL A 129 -11.61 -6.47 6.76
N PHE A 130 -11.63 -5.41 5.95
CA PHE A 130 -12.67 -4.39 6.05
C PHE A 130 -14.05 -4.87 5.59
N ASN A 131 -14.12 -5.73 4.57
CA ASN A 131 -15.37 -6.35 4.13
C ASN A 131 -15.98 -7.26 5.22
N ASP A 132 -15.15 -8.03 5.93
CA ASP A 132 -15.60 -8.85 7.05
C ASP A 132 -16.15 -7.97 8.19
N TYR A 133 -15.54 -6.82 8.46
CA TYR A 133 -15.99 -5.90 9.50
C TYR A 133 -17.25 -5.11 9.15
N ALA A 134 -17.46 -4.77 7.87
CA ALA A 134 -18.66 -4.08 7.41
C ALA A 134 -19.94 -4.85 7.76
N ASN A 135 -19.86 -6.18 7.83
CA ASN A 135 -20.96 -7.06 8.19
C ASN A 135 -21.15 -7.23 9.71
N THR A 136 -20.39 -6.52 10.55
CA THR A 136 -20.46 -6.62 12.01
C THR A 136 -20.81 -5.28 12.66
N ASN A 137 -21.49 -5.31 13.82
CA ASN A 137 -21.79 -4.12 14.64
C ASN A 137 -20.53 -3.36 15.15
N LYS A 138 -19.32 -3.83 14.79
CA LYS A 138 -18.02 -3.27 15.19
C LYS A 138 -17.44 -2.29 14.15
N ALA A 139 -18.15 -2.05 13.05
CA ALA A 139 -17.73 -1.18 11.94
C ALA A 139 -17.29 0.24 12.40
N LYS A 140 -17.95 0.83 13.41
CA LYS A 140 -17.63 2.17 13.93
C LYS A 140 -16.20 2.31 14.47
N ASN A 141 -15.60 1.24 14.98
CA ASN A 141 -14.24 1.30 15.54
C ASN A 141 -13.16 1.34 14.45
N PHE A 142 -13.51 0.96 13.22
CA PHE A 142 -12.60 0.83 12.09
C PHE A 142 -12.81 1.89 11.00
N GLU A 143 -13.84 2.73 11.11
CA GLU A 143 -14.23 3.76 10.13
C GLU A 143 -13.04 4.64 9.70
N LYS A 144 -12.30 5.21 10.66
CA LYS A 144 -11.12 6.04 10.35
C LYS A 144 -10.00 5.29 9.61
N ALA A 145 -9.78 4.01 9.94
CA ALA A 145 -8.77 3.19 9.28
C ALA A 145 -9.21 2.78 7.87
N TYR A 146 -10.52 2.56 7.69
CA TYR A 146 -11.14 2.28 6.41
C TYR A 146 -11.08 3.49 5.46
N ASP A 147 -11.41 4.69 5.95
CA ASP A 147 -11.29 5.93 5.16
C ASP A 147 -9.85 6.16 4.69
N LYS A 148 -8.89 5.95 5.60
CA LYS A 148 -7.46 6.03 5.28
C LYS A 148 -7.08 4.99 4.22
N PHE A 149 -7.56 3.76 4.35
CA PHE A 149 -7.35 2.71 3.36
C PHE A 149 -7.91 3.07 1.98
N LEU A 150 -9.15 3.58 1.89
CA LEU A 150 -9.74 4.01 0.63
C LEU A 150 -8.96 5.16 -0.02
N SER A 151 -8.50 6.12 0.78
CA SER A 151 -7.61 7.21 0.33
C SER A 151 -6.30 6.66 -0.25
N GLU A 152 -5.61 5.77 0.47
CA GLU A 152 -4.35 5.18 -0.02
C GLU A 152 -4.56 4.26 -1.23
N LYS A 153 -5.69 3.55 -1.30
CA LYS A 153 -6.09 2.75 -2.48
C LYS A 153 -6.33 3.64 -3.69
N SER A 154 -6.97 4.79 -3.52
CA SER A 154 -7.13 5.77 -4.60
C SER A 154 -5.78 6.33 -5.09
N LYS A 155 -4.85 6.61 -4.17
CA LYS A 155 -3.48 7.04 -4.53
C LYS A 155 -2.72 5.95 -5.27
N TYR A 156 -2.86 4.69 -4.85
CA TYR A 156 -2.30 3.54 -5.56
C TYR A 156 -2.80 3.46 -7.00
N LEU A 157 -4.12 3.57 -7.21
CA LEU A 157 -4.72 3.57 -8.56
C LEU A 157 -4.22 4.75 -9.40
N LYS A 158 -4.05 5.93 -8.79
CA LYS A 158 -3.47 7.09 -9.45
C LYS A 158 -2.02 6.85 -9.86
N ILE A 159 -1.18 6.30 -9.01
CA ILE A 159 0.23 5.97 -9.34
C ILE A 159 0.32 4.83 -10.37
N LYS A 160 -0.69 3.95 -10.42
CA LYS A 160 -0.78 2.90 -11.43
C LYS A 160 -1.04 3.48 -12.82
N SER A 161 -1.84 4.55 -12.93
CA SER A 161 -2.18 5.22 -14.19
C SER A 161 -1.26 6.39 -14.56
N GLU A 162 -0.72 7.11 -13.58
CA GLU A 162 0.21 8.22 -13.75
C GLU A 162 1.55 7.70 -14.28
N ARG A 163 2.08 8.38 -15.29
CA ARG A 163 3.36 8.06 -15.89
C ARG A 163 4.22 9.30 -15.90
N ASP A 164 5.03 9.46 -14.85
CA ASP A 164 6.04 10.51 -14.82
C ASP A 164 7.04 10.25 -15.96
N THR A 165 7.28 11.24 -16.82
CA THR A 165 8.27 11.10 -17.91
C THR A 165 9.68 11.17 -17.32
N LEU A 166 10.65 10.50 -17.93
CA LEU A 166 12.08 10.61 -17.60
C LEU A 166 12.79 11.46 -18.66
N PHE A 167 12.56 11.14 -19.92
CA PHE A 167 12.98 11.90 -21.08
C PHE A 167 12.04 11.57 -22.25
N TYR A 168 12.01 12.45 -23.25
CA TYR A 168 11.15 12.29 -24.42
C TYR A 168 11.79 12.87 -25.68
N THR A 169 11.32 12.43 -26.84
CA THR A 169 11.52 13.11 -28.13
C THR A 169 10.16 13.41 -28.75
N VAL A 170 10.12 14.48 -29.54
CA VAL A 170 8.98 14.81 -30.40
C VAL A 170 9.45 14.59 -31.82
N TYR A 171 8.93 13.55 -32.44
CA TYR A 171 9.27 13.18 -33.79
C TYR A 171 8.29 13.82 -34.78
N GLU A 172 8.85 14.53 -35.75
CA GLU A 172 8.09 15.14 -36.83
C GLU A 172 8.53 14.47 -38.13
N VAL A 173 7.57 13.84 -38.82
CA VAL A 173 7.84 13.22 -40.13
C VAL A 173 8.27 14.35 -41.07
N LYS A 174 9.53 14.33 -41.50
CA LYS A 174 10.05 15.34 -42.41
C LYS A 174 9.40 15.13 -43.77
N SER A 175 8.57 16.06 -44.22
CA SER A 175 7.98 15.93 -45.54
C SER A 175 9.03 16.16 -46.63
N ASN A 176 8.96 15.33 -47.66
CA ASN A 176 9.31 15.75 -49.01
C ASN A 176 8.22 16.73 -49.47
N VAL A 177 8.56 17.71 -50.33
CA VAL A 177 7.83 18.93 -50.75
C VAL A 177 6.30 18.81 -51.02
N TYR A 178 5.70 17.63 -50.96
CA TYR A 178 4.30 17.30 -51.27
C TYR A 178 3.47 16.67 -50.13
N SER A 179 3.95 16.61 -48.89
CA SER A 179 3.17 16.06 -47.76
C SER A 179 3.00 17.06 -46.62
N ASP A 180 1.76 17.25 -46.16
CA ASP A 180 1.43 18.14 -45.04
C ASP A 180 2.05 17.63 -43.73
N PRO A 181 2.72 18.50 -42.95
CA PRO A 181 3.44 18.12 -41.73
C PRO A 181 2.51 18.20 -40.51
N ASP A 182 1.48 17.36 -40.42
CA ASP A 182 0.48 17.48 -39.34
C ASP A 182 0.59 16.43 -38.23
N SER A 183 1.36 15.34 -38.39
CA SER A 183 1.53 14.33 -37.33
C SER A 183 2.85 14.49 -36.58
N LYS A 184 2.78 14.99 -35.36
CA LYS A 184 3.88 14.92 -34.38
C LYS A 184 3.64 13.75 -33.45
N ASP A 185 4.58 12.82 -33.42
CA ASP A 185 4.54 11.68 -32.50
C ASP A 185 5.43 11.97 -31.28
N ILE A 186 4.89 11.72 -30.08
CA ILE A 186 5.63 11.92 -28.83
C ILE A 186 6.04 10.55 -28.30
N TYR A 187 7.35 10.34 -28.19
CA TYR A 187 7.93 9.14 -27.61
C TYR A 187 8.53 9.47 -26.26
N ALA A 188 8.02 8.85 -25.20
CA ALA A 188 8.42 9.11 -23.83
C ALA A 188 8.84 7.83 -23.10
N VAL A 189 10.00 7.87 -22.46
CA VAL A 189 10.42 6.87 -21.47
C VAL A 189 9.98 7.35 -20.10
N PHE A 190 9.35 6.48 -19.32
CA PHE A 190 8.80 6.86 -18.02
C PHE A 190 9.79 6.64 -16.87
N ASN A 191 9.72 7.50 -15.85
CA ASN A 191 10.57 7.49 -14.68
C ASN A 191 10.12 6.40 -13.69
N TRP A 192 10.62 5.21 -13.93
CA TRP A 192 10.33 4.04 -13.10
C TRP A 192 10.91 4.13 -11.68
N LYS A 193 11.99 4.89 -11.46
CA LYS A 193 12.60 5.08 -10.14
C LYS A 193 11.67 5.87 -9.22
N VAL A 194 11.17 7.02 -9.69
CA VAL A 194 10.18 7.82 -8.97
C VAL A 194 8.91 7.01 -8.70
N ARG A 195 8.47 6.20 -9.67
CA ARG A 195 7.34 5.30 -9.47
C ARG A 195 7.60 4.27 -8.36
N ILE A 196 8.79 3.67 -8.31
CA ILE A 196 9.19 2.75 -7.24
C ILE A 196 9.20 3.47 -5.89
N GLU A 197 9.74 4.68 -5.79
CA GLU A 197 9.75 5.47 -4.55
C GLU A 197 8.33 5.78 -4.06
N LYS A 198 7.46 6.28 -4.95
CA LYS A 198 6.04 6.55 -4.66
C LYS A 198 5.32 5.28 -4.17
N LEU A 199 5.56 4.14 -4.82
CA LEU A 199 4.97 2.86 -4.43
C LEU A 199 5.53 2.35 -3.10
N ASN A 200 6.83 2.46 -2.83
CA ASN A 200 7.42 2.06 -1.55
C ASN A 200 6.84 2.86 -0.38
N LYS A 201 6.61 4.16 -0.56
CA LYS A 201 5.94 4.98 0.45
C LYS A 201 4.53 4.46 0.74
N LEU A 202 3.73 4.20 -0.32
CA LEU A 202 2.39 3.61 -0.16
C LEU A 202 2.44 2.24 0.52
N LYS A 203 3.45 1.42 0.22
CA LYS A 203 3.63 0.11 0.88
C LYS A 203 3.76 0.26 2.39
N THR A 204 4.54 1.24 2.86
CA THR A 204 4.68 1.57 4.28
C THR A 204 3.39 2.14 4.85
N ASP A 205 2.66 2.97 4.11
CA ASP A 205 1.36 3.49 4.55
C ASP A 205 0.34 2.36 4.74
N PHE A 206 0.31 1.36 3.84
CA PHE A 206 -0.51 0.15 4.01
C PHE A 206 -0.06 -0.73 5.18
N ASP A 207 1.25 -0.81 5.49
CA ASP A 207 1.72 -1.50 6.71
C ASP A 207 1.17 -0.83 7.96
N ASN A 208 1.28 0.49 8.05
CA ASN A 208 0.78 1.25 9.19
C ASN A 208 -0.73 1.07 9.39
N ILE A 209 -1.51 1.00 8.30
CA ILE A 209 -2.95 0.71 8.38
C ILE A 209 -3.17 -0.72 8.87
N SER A 210 -2.40 -1.70 8.37
CA SER A 210 -2.51 -3.10 8.82
C SER A 210 -2.22 -3.23 10.32
N GLU A 211 -1.20 -2.54 10.84
CA GLU A 211 -0.87 -2.52 12.26
C GLU A 211 -1.95 -1.83 13.10
N GLU A 212 -2.51 -0.71 12.62
CA GLU A 212 -3.63 -0.02 13.28
C GLU A 212 -4.85 -0.96 13.37
N VAL A 213 -5.16 -1.68 12.30
CA VAL A 213 -6.27 -2.64 12.29
C VAL A 213 -6.00 -3.79 13.27
N LYS A 214 -4.79 -4.36 13.28
CA LYS A 214 -4.41 -5.42 14.23
C LYS A 214 -4.50 -4.95 15.68
N SER A 215 -4.00 -3.76 16.01
CA SER A 215 -4.06 -3.23 17.38
C SER A 215 -5.51 -3.03 17.85
N LYS A 216 -6.40 -2.55 16.98
CA LYS A 216 -7.83 -2.43 17.27
C LYS A 216 -8.54 -3.79 17.38
N GLN A 217 -8.16 -4.79 16.59
CA GLN A 217 -8.65 -6.16 16.74
C GLN A 217 -8.28 -6.75 18.11
N PHE A 218 -7.04 -6.54 18.56
CA PHE A 218 -6.58 -6.98 19.89
C PHE A 218 -7.39 -6.33 21.03
N LEU A 219 -7.77 -5.05 20.89
CA LEU A 219 -8.60 -4.36 21.88
C LEU A 219 -10.04 -4.89 21.90
N VAL A 220 -10.60 -5.23 20.73
CA VAL A 220 -11.97 -5.74 20.58
C VAL A 220 -12.17 -7.17 21.13
N VAL A 221 -11.12 -7.99 21.17
CA VAL A 221 -11.17 -9.33 21.78
C VAL A 221 -11.12 -9.26 23.32
N LYS A 222 -10.74 -8.10 23.88
CA LYS A 222 -10.64 -7.83 25.33
C LYS A 222 -11.76 -6.93 25.87
N ASP A 223 -12.88 -6.78 25.16
CA ASP A 223 -14.08 -6.25 25.83
C ASP A 223 -14.48 -7.25 26.92
N PRO A 224 -14.54 -6.85 28.21
CA PRO A 224 -14.85 -7.77 29.30
C PRO A 224 -16.22 -8.36 29.03
N ASN A 225 -16.27 -9.69 28.96
CA ASN A 225 -17.51 -10.42 28.82
C ASN A 225 -18.50 -9.87 29.86
N PRO A 226 -19.67 -9.32 29.47
CA PRO A 226 -20.59 -8.63 30.38
C PRO A 226 -21.09 -9.51 31.53
N ILE A 227 -20.83 -10.82 31.44
CA ILE A 227 -21.00 -11.80 32.51
C ILE A 227 -20.10 -11.51 33.73
N VAL A 228 -18.91 -10.95 33.55
CA VAL A 228 -17.93 -10.76 34.65
C VAL A 228 -18.39 -9.74 35.68
N PRO A 229 -18.86 -8.52 35.32
CA PRO A 229 -19.48 -7.59 36.27
C PRO A 229 -20.72 -8.18 36.96
N LEU A 230 -21.50 -8.97 36.23
CA LEU A 230 -22.75 -9.57 36.69
C LEU A 230 -22.49 -10.68 37.73
N LEU A 231 -21.52 -11.55 37.47
CA LEU A 231 -21.03 -12.55 38.42
C LEU A 231 -20.44 -11.89 39.67
N PHE A 232 -19.71 -10.78 39.53
CA PHE A 232 -19.18 -10.06 40.67
C PHE A 232 -20.29 -9.50 41.58
N GLN A 233 -21.35 -8.93 40.99
CA GLN A 233 -22.53 -8.47 41.72
C GLN A 233 -23.26 -9.62 42.42
N PHE A 234 -23.41 -10.78 41.75
CA PHE A 234 -23.99 -11.97 42.36
C PHE A 234 -23.14 -12.52 43.51
N CYS A 235 -21.81 -12.56 43.37
CA CYS A 235 -20.91 -13.00 44.42
C CYS A 235 -20.95 -12.07 45.65
N THR A 236 -20.96 -10.76 45.45
CA THR A 236 -21.10 -9.80 46.57
C THR A 236 -22.45 -9.93 47.27
N LEU A 237 -23.53 -10.11 46.51
CA LEU A 237 -24.87 -10.35 47.08
C LEU A 237 -24.90 -11.64 47.93
N LEU A 238 -24.30 -12.73 47.44
CA LEU A 238 -24.21 -14.00 48.16
C LEU A 238 -23.39 -13.89 49.45
N VAL A 239 -22.29 -13.12 49.44
CA VAL A 239 -21.48 -12.85 50.64
C VAL A 239 -22.29 -12.06 51.67
N VAL A 240 -23.05 -11.04 51.25
CA VAL A 240 -23.90 -10.24 52.13
C VAL A 240 -25.03 -11.08 52.73
N ILE A 241 -25.73 -11.87 51.91
CA ILE A 241 -26.80 -12.78 52.37
C ILE A 241 -26.23 -13.82 53.36
N SER A 242 -25.08 -14.42 53.04
CA SER A 242 -24.42 -15.39 53.93
C SER A 242 -23.99 -14.74 55.24
N GLY A 243 -23.49 -13.50 55.21
CA GLY A 243 -23.14 -12.73 56.39
C GLY A 243 -24.34 -12.46 57.31
N VAL A 244 -25.50 -12.13 56.73
CA VAL A 244 -26.76 -11.92 57.47
C VAL A 244 -27.25 -13.24 58.09
N PHE A 245 -27.27 -14.33 57.32
CA PHE A 245 -27.70 -15.65 57.82
C PHE A 245 -26.80 -16.19 58.95
N VAL A 246 -25.48 -16.03 58.84
CA VAL A 246 -24.53 -16.46 59.88
C VAL A 246 -24.69 -15.62 61.16
N ASN A 247 -25.07 -14.34 61.04
CA ASN A 247 -25.31 -13.47 62.19
C ASN A 247 -26.61 -13.78 62.94
N PHE A 248 -27.58 -14.43 62.29
CA PHE A 248 -28.83 -14.85 62.92
C PHE A 248 -28.81 -16.31 63.41
N ALA A 249 -28.09 -17.23 62.75
CA ALA A 249 -28.28 -18.66 63.00
C ALA A 249 -27.24 -19.37 63.90
N PHE A 250 -26.01 -18.84 64.06
CA PHE A 250 -24.95 -19.59 64.77
C PHE A 250 -24.15 -18.70 65.73
N GLU A 251 -24.35 -18.77 67.04
CA GLU A 251 -23.58 -17.95 68.01
C GLU A 251 -22.12 -18.42 68.20
N LYS A 252 -21.85 -19.73 68.19
CA LYS A 252 -20.55 -20.28 68.63
C LYS A 252 -19.44 -20.39 67.56
N LYS A 253 -19.74 -20.18 66.27
CA LYS A 253 -18.75 -20.35 65.17
C LYS A 253 -18.70 -19.21 64.14
N ARG A 254 -19.26 -18.03 64.46
CA ARG A 254 -19.35 -16.87 63.53
C ARG A 254 -18.03 -16.47 62.90
N HIS A 255 -16.98 -16.38 63.70
CA HIS A 255 -15.71 -15.80 63.26
C HIS A 255 -14.96 -16.66 62.23
N LYS A 256 -15.00 -18.00 62.35
CA LYS A 256 -14.31 -18.88 61.41
C LYS A 256 -15.01 -18.90 60.05
N ILE A 257 -16.34 -18.90 60.04
CA ILE A 257 -17.14 -18.92 58.82
C ILE A 257 -17.01 -17.59 58.07
N VAL A 258 -17.07 -16.46 58.79
CA VAL A 258 -16.87 -15.13 58.19
C VAL A 258 -15.44 -14.97 57.66
N LEU A 259 -14.42 -15.47 58.37
CA LEU A 259 -13.03 -15.44 57.90
C LEU A 259 -12.85 -16.22 56.60
N ILE A 260 -13.44 -17.41 56.49
CA ILE A 260 -13.40 -18.23 55.27
C ILE A 260 -14.11 -17.50 54.12
N LEU A 261 -15.28 -16.90 54.36
CA LEU A 261 -16.00 -16.12 53.35
C LEU A 261 -15.20 -14.91 52.87
N VAL A 262 -14.56 -14.18 53.78
CA VAL A 262 -13.70 -13.05 53.43
C VAL A 262 -12.50 -13.52 52.62
N LEU A 263 -11.80 -14.57 53.06
CA LEU A 263 -10.64 -15.13 52.34
C LEU A 263 -11.03 -15.69 50.97
N SER A 264 -12.15 -16.41 50.86
CA SER A 264 -12.67 -16.89 49.58
C SER A 264 -13.01 -15.73 48.65
N SER A 265 -13.66 -14.68 49.14
CA SER A 265 -13.94 -13.48 48.33
C SER A 265 -12.67 -12.75 47.90
N LEU A 266 -11.63 -12.73 48.75
CA LEU A 266 -10.35 -12.11 48.45
C LEU A 266 -9.59 -12.91 47.38
N ILE A 267 -9.61 -14.25 47.46
CA ILE A 267 -9.00 -15.14 46.46
C ILE A 267 -9.72 -15.00 45.12
N THR A 268 -11.06 -15.01 45.11
CA THR A 268 -11.84 -14.81 43.88
C THR A 268 -11.57 -13.44 43.27
N ALA A 269 -11.42 -12.39 44.09
CA ALA A 269 -11.05 -11.06 43.63
C ALA A 269 -9.63 -10.98 43.06
N ILE A 270 -8.65 -11.64 43.68
CA ILE A 270 -7.28 -11.73 43.16
C ILE A 270 -7.27 -12.43 41.80
N ILE A 271 -8.01 -13.55 41.67
CA ILE A 271 -8.15 -14.28 40.40
C ILE A 271 -8.81 -13.38 39.34
N LEU A 272 -9.81 -12.57 39.71
CA LEU A 272 -10.46 -11.60 38.81
C LEU A 272 -9.56 -10.43 38.41
N LEU A 273 -8.64 -10.00 39.30
CA LEU A 273 -7.65 -8.96 38.99
C LEU A 273 -6.62 -9.43 37.94
N PHE A 274 -6.27 -10.71 37.91
CA PHE A 274 -5.42 -11.28 36.85
C PHE A 274 -6.12 -11.43 35.50
N VAL A 275 -7.45 -11.28 35.46
CA VAL A 275 -8.29 -11.44 34.24
C VAL A 275 -8.73 -10.10 33.65
N SER A 276 -8.65 -8.98 34.39
CA SER A 276 -9.16 -7.67 33.96
C SER A 276 -8.22 -6.50 34.34
N ASP A 277 -7.41 -6.05 33.38
CA ASP A 277 -6.39 -5.00 33.59
C ASP A 277 -6.97 -3.58 33.80
N ASN A 278 -8.27 -3.34 33.57
CA ASN A 278 -8.87 -1.99 33.65
C ASN A 278 -9.77 -1.73 34.87
N THR A 279 -9.82 -2.66 35.82
CA THR A 279 -10.64 -2.54 37.05
C THR A 279 -9.81 -2.47 38.33
N PHE A 280 -8.51 -2.19 38.25
CA PHE A 280 -7.63 -2.23 39.42
C PHE A 280 -8.11 -1.30 40.55
N LEU A 281 -8.46 -0.05 40.21
CA LEU A 281 -8.86 0.96 41.21
C LEU A 281 -10.29 0.74 41.76
N ASN A 282 -11.25 0.39 40.89
CA ASN A 282 -12.65 0.25 41.31
C ASN A 282 -12.90 -1.08 42.04
N THR A 283 -12.18 -2.15 41.68
CA THR A 283 -12.24 -3.43 42.37
C THR A 283 -11.46 -3.38 43.69
N ALA A 284 -10.28 -2.74 43.73
CA ALA A 284 -9.53 -2.57 44.99
C ALA A 284 -10.31 -1.74 46.02
N VAL A 285 -10.97 -0.65 45.62
CA VAL A 285 -11.78 0.18 46.53
C VAL A 285 -12.98 -0.59 47.08
N ASN A 286 -13.70 -1.35 46.24
CA ASN A 286 -14.85 -2.13 46.69
C ASN A 286 -14.48 -3.35 47.57
N ILE A 287 -13.23 -3.81 47.54
CA ILE A 287 -12.70 -4.87 48.43
C ILE A 287 -12.18 -4.29 49.74
N LEU A 288 -11.49 -3.15 49.68
CA LEU A 288 -10.91 -2.51 50.85
C LEU A 288 -11.98 -1.97 51.80
N VAL A 289 -13.11 -1.47 51.28
CA VAL A 289 -14.15 -0.86 52.12
C VAL A 289 -14.82 -1.87 53.09
N PRO A 290 -15.27 -3.08 52.67
CA PRO A 290 -15.77 -4.10 53.59
C PRO A 290 -14.69 -4.67 54.52
N GLY A 291 -13.48 -4.88 54.02
CA GLY A 291 -12.36 -5.44 54.78
C GLY A 291 -11.89 -4.51 55.91
N ILE A 292 -11.72 -3.23 55.61
CA ILE A 292 -11.35 -2.20 56.59
C ILE A 292 -12.48 -2.00 57.61
N GLY A 293 -13.75 -2.01 57.17
CA GLY A 293 -14.91 -1.93 58.06
C GLY A 293 -14.95 -3.07 59.10
N TYR A 294 -14.64 -4.29 58.69
CA TYR A 294 -14.58 -5.44 59.60
C TYR A 294 -13.38 -5.37 60.56
N ILE A 295 -12.19 -4.96 60.09
CA ILE A 295 -11.00 -4.79 60.94
C ILE A 295 -11.25 -3.72 62.01
N ILE A 296 -11.86 -2.59 61.64
CA ILE A 296 -12.21 -1.50 62.57
C ILE A 296 -13.25 -1.98 63.59
N PHE A 297 -14.30 -2.69 63.15
CA PHE A 297 -15.32 -3.23 64.05
C PHE A 297 -14.76 -4.26 65.05
N TYR A 298 -13.86 -5.13 64.58
CA TYR A 298 -13.20 -6.14 65.41
C TYR A 298 -12.30 -5.52 66.49
N TYR A 299 -11.52 -4.49 66.13
CA TYR A 299 -10.66 -3.79 67.09
C TYR A 299 -11.46 -2.95 68.10
N LYS A 300 -12.61 -2.37 67.70
CA LYS A 300 -13.47 -1.60 68.60
C LYS A 300 -14.19 -2.51 69.61
N LYS A 301 -14.62 -3.70 69.21
CA LYS A 301 -15.28 -4.69 70.09
C LYS A 301 -14.34 -5.34 71.10
N LYS A 302 -13.04 -5.43 70.81
CA LYS A 302 -12.04 -6.01 71.73
C LYS A 302 -11.54 -5.03 72.80
N ARG A 303 -11.83 -3.73 72.64
CA ARG A 303 -11.50 -2.66 73.60
C ARG A 303 -12.66 -2.26 74.53
N SER A 304 -13.86 -2.79 74.30
CA SER A 304 -15.02 -2.65 75.19
C SER A 304 -15.24 -3.94 75.96
#